data_AF-A0AAV3KYC5-F1
#
_entry.id   AF-A0AAV3KYC5-F1
#
_cell.length_a   1.000
_cell.length_b   1.000
_cell.length_c   1.000
_cell.angle_alpha   90.00
_cell.angle_beta   90.00
_cell.angle_gamma   90.00
#
_symmetry.space_group_name_H-M   'P 1'
#
loop_
_entity.id
_entity.type
_entity.pdbx_description
1 polymer ?
#
loop_
_entity_poly.entity_id
_entity_poly.type
_entity_poly.pdbx_seq_one_letter_code
_entity_poly.pdbx_strand_id
1 'polypeptide(L)'
;MSAYMNNIFNYSRPLPEPFDTLTNKKVSVSSKYGDGTNATLCSTVIKAVHAVCRCMDGSAEGAVGVIDHRTVAEYKSSMGPDEYHLVVYDSNSGSLMASVYDKNTEVFENYVLNASGRDGAAVMMALFPVLMNDEEFSDNFELYRDQFSHGFSDLPSATEYMAMLCDNAYRRIKDASCSAAVKVSVDKAGNLMRVSQVQLDSGAFEPTHVIAGEFTIFAKTARVIVKSADVIVEHTDFVGKYELHPRTMSSQEKQLIPVLPEWYIIPQEVVDICKHAQATTGKPTQMRNFLLRGPSGTGKTRSAKAIAAGLGLPYMAYTCSAGTEIFDFIGQIFPDTDSGSTGDAQLDHEKAILASMGGINYANVSKMMNLPDLDDMDYDPAGVYQALTGVENAAATSQDCMSIVLDRVTEKVCALSRRDENSKSSGQTYTYIETDFIKALKYGYVIEIQEPTTIVQPGVLPGLNSLLEQTGTITLPTGEVIERHPDAVVVVTTNIGYEGCRSMNRATRSVLKRCGTN
;
A
#
# COMPACT_ATOMS: atom_id res chain seq x y z
N MET A 1 -47.11 2.36 -1.77
CA MET A 1 -45.79 2.44 -1.07
C MET A 1 -45.98 1.92 0.33
N SER A 2 -45.08 1.06 0.80
CA SER A 2 -45.09 0.64 2.20
C SER A 2 -44.91 1.87 3.12
N ALA A 3 -45.64 1.94 4.23
CA ALA A 3 -45.63 3.12 5.11
C ALA A 3 -44.22 3.53 5.56
N TYR A 4 -43.31 2.56 5.71
CA TYR A 4 -41.92 2.81 6.11
C TYR A 4 -41.06 3.46 5.01
N MET A 5 -41.41 3.32 3.73
CA MET A 5 -40.70 4.03 2.64
C MET A 5 -40.88 5.53 2.74
N ASN A 6 -42.05 6.01 3.15
CA ASN A 6 -42.30 7.43 3.39
C ASN A 6 -41.58 7.95 4.64
N ASN A 7 -41.20 7.05 5.56
CA ASN A 7 -40.43 7.41 6.74
C ASN A 7 -38.95 7.67 6.40
N ILE A 8 -38.35 6.82 5.54
CA ILE A 8 -36.97 6.99 5.07
C ILE A 8 -36.89 8.08 3.99
N PHE A 9 -37.75 8.01 2.97
CA PHE A 9 -37.77 8.91 1.82
C PHE A 9 -38.93 9.91 1.91
N ASN A 10 -38.83 10.83 2.87
CA ASN A 10 -39.83 11.87 3.05
C ASN A 10 -39.53 13.10 2.17
N TYR A 11 -40.14 13.17 1.00
CA TYR A 11 -39.96 14.27 0.04
C TYR A 11 -40.62 15.60 0.44
N SER A 12 -41.44 15.63 1.50
CA SER A 12 -42.00 16.91 2.00
C SER A 12 -41.00 17.73 2.80
N ARG A 13 -39.93 17.12 3.33
CA ARG A 13 -38.90 17.82 4.11
C ARG A 13 -38.13 18.84 3.27
N PRO A 14 -37.78 20.02 3.81
CA PRO A 14 -36.92 20.98 3.10
C PRO A 14 -35.55 20.35 2.81
N LEU A 15 -34.97 20.72 1.67
CA LEU A 15 -33.62 20.30 1.31
C LEU A 15 -32.60 21.13 2.12
N PRO A 16 -31.47 20.54 2.54
CA PRO A 16 -30.38 21.31 3.14
C PRO A 16 -29.61 22.11 2.07
N GLU A 17 -28.85 23.12 2.51
CA GLU A 17 -27.87 23.81 1.65
C GLU A 17 -26.95 22.78 0.97
N PRO A 18 -26.56 22.97 -0.31
CA PRO A 18 -26.82 24.15 -1.15
C PRO A 18 -28.16 24.09 -1.92
N PHE A 19 -29.00 23.08 -1.67
CA PHE A 19 -30.20 22.78 -2.46
C PHE A 19 -31.48 23.38 -1.88
N ASP A 20 -31.38 24.08 -0.75
CA ASP A 20 -32.49 24.71 -0.02
C ASP A 20 -33.20 25.80 -0.84
N THR A 21 -32.49 26.41 -1.79
CA THR A 21 -33.01 27.46 -2.69
C THR A 21 -33.66 26.92 -3.97
N LEU A 22 -33.58 25.61 -4.25
CA LEU A 22 -34.16 25.03 -5.45
C LEU A 22 -35.70 25.10 -5.44
N THR A 23 -36.28 25.61 -6.53
CA THR A 23 -37.74 25.73 -6.70
C THR A 23 -38.42 24.39 -6.98
N ASN A 24 -37.68 23.41 -7.51
CA ASN A 24 -38.16 22.06 -7.79
C ASN A 24 -37.12 21.03 -7.33
N LYS A 25 -37.60 19.95 -6.68
CA LYS A 25 -36.77 18.84 -6.22
C LYS A 25 -36.54 17.77 -7.29
N LYS A 26 -37.25 17.85 -8.42
CA LYS A 26 -37.11 16.92 -9.54
C LYS A 26 -36.02 17.39 -10.49
N VAL A 27 -35.16 16.46 -10.88
CA VAL A 27 -34.04 16.67 -11.78
C VAL A 27 -34.18 15.65 -12.92
N SER A 28 -33.94 16.09 -14.17
CA SER A 28 -34.12 15.26 -15.37
C SER A 28 -32.93 14.32 -15.62
N VAL A 29 -32.62 13.53 -14.60
CA VAL A 29 -31.65 12.42 -14.62
C VAL A 29 -32.33 11.17 -14.06
N SER A 30 -31.77 9.99 -14.29
CA SER A 30 -32.30 8.73 -13.77
C SER A 30 -31.16 7.77 -13.54
N SER A 31 -31.17 7.08 -12.39
CA SER A 31 -30.25 5.96 -12.16
C SER A 31 -30.53 4.84 -13.16
N LYS A 32 -29.58 3.90 -13.32
CA LYS A 32 -29.75 2.68 -14.12
C LYS A 32 -30.89 1.78 -13.63
N TYR A 33 -31.34 1.99 -12.38
CA TYR A 33 -32.49 1.31 -11.78
C TYR A 33 -33.79 2.11 -11.90
N GLY A 34 -33.73 3.31 -12.47
CA GLY A 34 -34.86 4.20 -12.69
C GLY A 34 -35.64 3.91 -13.97
N ASP A 35 -36.62 4.76 -14.26
CA ASP A 35 -37.49 4.65 -15.45
C ASP A 35 -37.01 5.53 -16.62
N GLY A 36 -35.83 6.15 -16.50
CA GLY A 36 -35.25 7.01 -17.53
C GLY A 36 -35.84 8.41 -17.58
N THR A 37 -36.67 8.82 -16.61
CA THR A 37 -37.36 10.12 -16.65
C THR A 37 -36.76 11.17 -15.70
N ASN A 38 -37.01 11.06 -14.40
CA ASN A 38 -36.58 12.06 -13.43
C ASN A 38 -36.26 11.41 -12.07
N ALA A 39 -35.21 11.93 -11.45
CA ALA A 39 -34.82 11.68 -10.08
C ALA A 39 -35.41 12.77 -9.17
N THR A 40 -35.66 12.44 -7.90
CA THR A 40 -36.15 13.41 -6.91
C THR A 40 -35.19 13.49 -5.74
N LEU A 41 -34.69 14.70 -5.46
CA LEU A 41 -33.80 14.97 -4.33
C LEU A 41 -34.48 14.64 -3.00
N CYS A 42 -33.75 13.94 -2.13
CA CYS A 42 -34.23 13.52 -0.81
C CYS A 42 -33.38 14.14 0.30
N SER A 43 -34.00 14.92 1.19
CA SER A 43 -33.32 15.58 2.32
C SER A 43 -32.52 14.59 3.18
N THR A 44 -33.08 13.40 3.44
CA THR A 44 -32.44 12.34 4.23
C THR A 44 -31.15 11.82 3.60
N VAL A 45 -31.15 11.59 2.28
CA VAL A 45 -29.95 11.15 1.54
C VAL A 45 -28.89 12.24 1.54
N ILE A 46 -29.29 13.48 1.24
CA ILE A 46 -28.35 14.60 1.18
C ILE A 46 -27.65 14.80 2.53
N LYS A 47 -28.41 14.82 3.63
CA LYS A 47 -27.84 14.97 4.98
C LYS A 47 -26.86 13.85 5.33
N ALA A 48 -27.19 12.61 4.96
CA ALA A 48 -26.31 11.47 5.19
C ALA A 48 -25.02 11.57 4.37
N VAL A 49 -25.12 11.86 3.08
CA VAL A 49 -23.97 12.05 2.18
C VAL A 49 -23.09 13.20 2.68
N HIS A 50 -23.68 14.33 3.08
CA HIS A 50 -22.93 15.45 3.68
C HIS A 50 -22.23 15.05 4.97
N ALA A 51 -22.90 14.31 5.85
CA ALA A 51 -22.27 13.82 7.08
C ALA A 51 -21.07 12.92 6.76
N VAL A 52 -21.20 12.00 5.79
CA VAL A 52 -20.09 11.16 5.33
C VAL A 52 -18.95 12.00 4.74
N CYS A 53 -19.23 12.95 3.84
CA CYS A 53 -18.20 13.83 3.28
C CYS A 53 -17.45 14.59 4.37
N ARG A 54 -18.17 15.15 5.35
CA ARG A 54 -17.57 15.88 6.48
C ARG A 54 -16.80 14.98 7.45
N CYS A 55 -17.16 13.70 7.52
CA CYS A 55 -16.39 12.70 8.26
C CYS A 55 -15.10 12.32 7.50
N MET A 56 -15.16 12.24 6.16
CA MET A 56 -14.01 11.92 5.31
C MET A 56 -12.96 13.03 5.28
N ASP A 57 -13.38 14.30 5.21
CA ASP A 57 -12.46 15.45 5.20
C ASP A 57 -12.01 15.87 6.61
N GLY A 58 -12.66 15.37 7.66
CA GLY A 58 -12.39 15.72 9.04
C GLY A 58 -12.89 17.11 9.46
N SER A 59 -13.89 17.65 8.79
CA SER A 59 -14.55 18.92 9.15
C SER A 59 -15.64 18.75 10.21
N ALA A 60 -16.19 17.54 10.40
CA ALA A 60 -17.20 17.25 11.41
C ALA A 60 -16.89 15.99 12.22
N GLU A 61 -17.57 15.88 13.37
CA GLU A 61 -17.58 14.68 14.21
C GLU A 61 -18.54 13.62 13.65
N GLY A 62 -18.28 12.37 14.01
CA GLY A 62 -19.03 11.21 13.58
C GLY A 62 -18.14 10.22 12.83
N ALA A 63 -18.72 9.06 12.53
CA ALA A 63 -18.02 8.00 11.82
C ALA A 63 -18.97 7.00 11.16
N VAL A 64 -18.49 6.33 10.13
CA VAL A 64 -19.15 5.17 9.51
C VAL A 64 -18.10 4.09 9.21
N GLY A 65 -18.50 2.84 9.39
CA GLY A 65 -17.60 1.70 9.29
C GLY A 65 -18.32 0.38 9.08
N VAL A 66 -17.52 -0.64 8.85
CA VAL A 66 -17.92 -2.02 8.60
C VAL A 66 -17.32 -2.89 9.68
N ILE A 67 -18.10 -3.86 10.18
CA ILE A 67 -17.63 -4.89 11.10
C ILE A 67 -17.44 -6.20 10.32
N ASP A 68 -18.52 -6.65 9.70
CA ASP A 68 -18.64 -7.90 8.97
C ASP A 68 -19.71 -7.74 7.87
N HIS A 69 -20.81 -8.47 7.95
CA HIS A 69 -22.04 -8.22 7.20
C HIS A 69 -22.86 -7.07 7.82
N ARG A 70 -22.39 -6.48 8.92
CA ARG A 70 -22.97 -5.32 9.57
C ARG A 70 -22.17 -4.05 9.32
N THR A 71 -22.89 -2.96 9.21
CA THR A 71 -22.35 -1.60 9.13
C THR A 71 -22.80 -0.80 10.34
N VAL A 72 -21.96 0.14 10.76
CA VAL A 72 -22.21 0.98 11.94
C VAL A 72 -21.96 2.44 11.62
N ALA A 73 -22.75 3.32 12.23
CA ALA A 73 -22.59 4.76 12.11
C ALA A 73 -22.80 5.48 13.45
N GLU A 74 -21.88 6.40 13.75
CA GLU A 74 -22.02 7.45 14.76
C GLU A 74 -22.36 8.75 14.03
N TYR A 75 -23.65 9.10 13.99
CA TYR A 75 -24.10 10.33 13.34
C TYR A 75 -24.18 11.46 14.36
N LYS A 76 -23.39 12.53 14.19
CA LYS A 76 -23.47 13.72 15.05
C LYS A 76 -24.76 14.49 14.77
N SER A 77 -25.67 14.50 15.74
CA SER A 77 -26.96 15.20 15.61
C SER A 77 -26.77 16.70 15.80
N SER A 78 -27.43 17.50 14.95
CA SER A 78 -27.51 18.95 15.13
C SER A 78 -28.52 19.37 16.20
N MET A 79 -29.24 18.43 16.82
CA MET A 79 -30.23 18.71 17.87
C MET A 79 -29.60 19.00 19.24
N GLY A 80 -28.33 18.64 19.45
CA GLY A 80 -27.63 18.88 20.70
C GLY A 80 -26.10 18.81 20.56
N PRO A 81 -25.35 19.52 21.42
CA PRO A 81 -23.89 19.57 21.37
C PRO A 81 -23.24 18.21 21.63
N ASP A 82 -23.90 17.33 22.38
CA ASP A 82 -23.42 15.98 22.73
C ASP A 82 -24.32 14.86 22.20
N GLU A 83 -25.33 15.19 21.38
CA GLU A 83 -26.26 14.20 20.84
C GLU A 83 -25.67 13.50 19.61
N TYR A 84 -25.70 12.17 19.64
CA TYR A 84 -25.30 11.27 18.57
C TYR A 84 -26.42 10.28 18.27
N HIS A 85 -26.60 9.92 17.01
CA HIS A 85 -27.48 8.82 16.63
C HIS A 85 -26.62 7.62 16.28
N LEU A 86 -26.70 6.59 17.11
CA LEU A 86 -25.98 5.34 16.94
C LEU A 86 -26.84 4.41 16.11
N VAL A 87 -26.31 3.93 14.98
CA VAL A 87 -27.04 3.02 14.09
C VAL A 87 -26.20 1.82 13.74
N VAL A 88 -26.81 0.64 13.76
CA VAL A 88 -26.27 -0.63 13.28
C VAL A 88 -27.22 -1.19 12.24
N TYR A 89 -26.69 -1.55 11.07
CA TYR A 89 -27.43 -2.21 10.01
C TYR A 89 -26.81 -3.58 9.73
N ASP A 90 -27.66 -4.58 9.52
CA ASP A 90 -27.27 -5.94 9.13
C ASP A 90 -27.74 -6.20 7.69
N SER A 91 -26.80 -6.41 6.76
CA SER A 91 -27.10 -6.62 5.35
C SER A 91 -27.73 -7.98 5.04
N ASN A 92 -27.53 -9.00 5.88
CA ASN A 92 -28.10 -10.33 5.69
C ASN A 92 -29.60 -10.34 6.03
N SER A 93 -29.95 -9.78 7.18
CA SER A 93 -31.34 -9.74 7.64
C SER A 93 -32.11 -8.53 7.12
N GLY A 94 -31.42 -7.44 6.83
CA GLY A 94 -31.98 -6.11 6.57
C GLY A 94 -32.45 -5.40 7.86
N SER A 95 -32.06 -5.91 9.03
CA SER A 95 -32.47 -5.35 10.32
C SER A 95 -31.68 -4.09 10.67
N LEU A 96 -32.34 -3.19 11.42
CA LEU A 96 -31.79 -1.92 11.87
C LEU A 96 -31.94 -1.81 13.38
N MET A 97 -30.84 -1.46 14.04
CA MET A 97 -30.82 -0.99 15.42
C MET A 97 -30.43 0.47 15.43
N ALA A 98 -31.14 1.31 16.19
CA ALA A 98 -30.84 2.73 16.29
C ALA A 98 -31.17 3.31 17.66
N SER A 99 -30.37 4.26 18.12
CA SER A 99 -30.60 4.97 19.39
C SER A 99 -30.11 6.40 19.32
N VAL A 100 -30.80 7.29 20.03
CA VAL A 100 -30.28 8.63 20.32
C VAL A 100 -29.44 8.50 21.59
N TYR A 101 -28.18 8.88 21.53
CA TYR A 101 -27.21 8.76 22.61
C TYR A 101 -26.65 10.14 22.94
N ASP A 102 -26.65 10.49 24.22
CA ASP A 102 -26.00 11.71 24.70
C ASP A 102 -24.62 11.35 25.26
N LYS A 103 -23.56 11.85 24.62
CA LYS A 103 -22.18 11.49 24.95
C LYS A 103 -21.69 12.03 26.29
N ASN A 104 -22.33 13.07 26.82
CA ASN A 104 -21.96 13.69 28.10
C ASN A 104 -22.59 12.95 29.28
N THR A 105 -23.86 12.54 29.14
CA THR A 105 -24.64 11.85 30.18
C THR A 105 -24.66 10.34 30.02
N GLU A 106 -24.20 9.82 28.87
CA GLU A 106 -24.23 8.41 28.47
C GLU A 106 -25.64 7.79 28.46
N VAL A 107 -26.67 8.62 28.32
CA VAL A 107 -28.08 8.20 28.28
C VAL A 107 -28.47 7.85 26.84
N PHE A 108 -29.31 6.82 26.68
CA PHE A 108 -29.96 6.59 25.39
C PHE A 108 -31.48 6.68 25.44
N GLU A 109 -32.01 7.17 24.32
CA GLU A 109 -33.42 7.26 24.00
C GLU A 109 -33.75 6.46 22.74
N ASN A 110 -35.04 6.17 22.56
CA ASN A 110 -35.51 5.44 21.39
C ASN A 110 -35.37 6.29 20.12
N TYR A 111 -34.80 5.69 19.08
CA TYR A 111 -34.80 6.30 17.76
C TYR A 111 -36.11 5.98 17.04
N VAL A 112 -36.90 7.01 16.73
CA VAL A 112 -38.17 6.88 16.00
C VAL A 112 -38.05 7.57 14.64
N LEU A 113 -38.01 6.76 13.59
CA LEU A 113 -37.89 7.16 12.20
C LEU A 113 -39.25 7.45 11.58
N ASN A 114 -39.75 8.68 11.69
CA ASN A 114 -41.00 9.10 11.05
C ASN A 114 -41.03 10.62 10.84
N ALA A 115 -42.15 11.14 10.31
CA ALA A 115 -42.30 12.56 10.00
C ALA A 115 -42.16 13.49 11.22
N SER A 116 -42.61 13.06 12.41
CA SER A 116 -42.53 13.82 13.66
C SER A 116 -41.25 13.56 14.47
N GLY A 117 -40.52 12.49 14.14
CA GLY A 117 -39.32 12.04 14.83
C GLY A 117 -38.05 12.38 14.08
N ARG A 118 -37.12 11.43 14.03
CA ARG A 118 -35.83 11.58 13.34
C ARG A 118 -35.98 11.42 11.83
N ASP A 119 -35.12 12.11 11.09
CA ASP A 119 -35.20 12.21 9.63
C ASP A 119 -34.61 11.04 8.86
N GLY A 120 -33.93 10.12 9.53
CA GLY A 120 -33.31 8.95 8.93
C GLY A 120 -31.93 9.19 8.37
N ALA A 121 -31.33 10.38 8.53
CA ALA A 121 -30.00 10.65 8.00
C ALA A 121 -28.95 9.68 8.60
N ALA A 122 -29.04 9.40 9.90
CA ALA A 122 -28.20 8.42 10.57
C ALA A 122 -28.38 6.99 10.01
N VAL A 123 -29.62 6.61 9.67
CA VAL A 123 -29.92 5.31 9.05
C VAL A 123 -29.32 5.22 7.65
N MET A 124 -29.49 6.27 6.85
CA MET A 124 -28.92 6.33 5.51
C MET A 124 -27.38 6.38 5.54
N MET A 125 -26.78 7.01 6.55
CA MET A 125 -25.34 7.00 6.78
C MET A 125 -24.84 5.58 7.10
N ALA A 126 -25.57 4.81 7.92
CA ALA A 126 -25.22 3.40 8.16
C ALA A 126 -25.38 2.53 6.90
N LEU A 127 -26.31 2.85 5.99
CA LEU A 127 -26.49 2.14 4.71
C LEU A 127 -25.42 2.52 3.66
N PHE A 128 -24.74 3.64 3.84
CA PHE A 128 -23.76 4.18 2.88
C PHE A 128 -22.74 3.13 2.38
N PRO A 129 -22.10 2.31 3.24
CA PRO A 129 -21.13 1.30 2.77
C PRO A 129 -21.74 0.28 1.80
N VAL A 130 -22.99 -0.11 2.04
CA VAL A 130 -23.69 -1.09 1.17
C VAL A 130 -24.15 -0.44 -0.12
N LEU A 131 -24.48 0.86 -0.08
CA LEU A 131 -24.79 1.63 -1.28
C LEU A 131 -23.56 1.79 -2.18
N MET A 132 -22.38 2.05 -1.59
CA MET A 132 -21.09 2.18 -2.29
C MET A 132 -20.63 0.92 -3.03
N ASN A 133 -21.17 -0.26 -2.72
CA ASN A 133 -20.88 -1.48 -3.48
C ASN A 133 -21.43 -1.45 -4.92
N ASP A 134 -22.33 -0.50 -5.25
CA ASP A 134 -22.81 -0.30 -6.61
C ASP A 134 -21.94 0.74 -7.33
N GLU A 135 -21.42 0.36 -8.49
CA GLU A 135 -20.50 1.18 -9.30
C GLU A 135 -21.10 2.56 -9.65
N GLU A 136 -22.37 2.62 -10.07
CA GLU A 136 -23.02 3.90 -10.41
C GLU A 136 -23.16 4.82 -9.18
N PHE A 137 -23.49 4.24 -8.02
CA PHE A 137 -23.54 5.01 -6.78
C PHE A 137 -22.15 5.52 -6.39
N SER A 138 -21.12 4.67 -6.49
CA SER A 138 -19.74 5.03 -6.17
C SER A 138 -19.23 6.17 -7.05
N ASP A 139 -19.37 6.05 -8.37
CA ASP A 139 -18.87 7.05 -9.33
C ASP A 139 -19.54 8.42 -9.12
N ASN A 140 -20.87 8.44 -8.97
CA ASN A 140 -21.61 9.68 -8.70
C ASN A 140 -21.26 10.27 -7.34
N PHE A 141 -20.96 9.44 -6.33
CA PHE A 141 -20.53 9.92 -5.02
C PHE A 141 -19.15 10.57 -5.09
N GLU A 142 -18.22 10.01 -5.86
CA GLU A 142 -16.89 10.60 -6.05
C GLU A 142 -16.97 11.96 -6.76
N LEU A 143 -17.75 12.05 -7.83
CA LEU A 143 -18.02 13.30 -8.54
C LEU A 143 -18.71 14.33 -7.63
N TYR A 144 -19.68 13.90 -6.83
CA TYR A 144 -20.34 14.77 -5.87
C TYR A 144 -19.40 15.26 -4.77
N ARG A 145 -18.52 14.38 -4.28
CA ARG A 145 -17.55 14.71 -3.23
C ARG A 145 -16.56 15.77 -3.70
N ASP A 146 -16.11 15.69 -4.95
CA ASP A 146 -15.27 16.72 -5.56
C ASP A 146 -15.96 18.11 -5.56
N GLN A 147 -17.24 18.14 -5.94
CA GLN A 147 -18.03 19.38 -5.86
C GLN A 147 -18.19 19.87 -4.42
N PHE A 148 -18.37 18.95 -3.46
CA PHE A 148 -18.48 19.26 -2.05
C PHE A 148 -17.19 19.90 -1.51
N SER A 149 -16.02 19.37 -1.83
CA SER A 149 -14.72 19.93 -1.40
C SER A 149 -14.42 21.30 -2.02
N HIS A 150 -14.94 21.57 -3.22
CA HIS A 150 -14.79 22.86 -3.91
C HIS A 150 -15.91 23.86 -3.58
N GLY A 151 -16.76 23.59 -2.58
CA GLY A 151 -17.80 24.51 -2.14
C GLY A 151 -18.93 24.71 -3.15
N PHE A 152 -19.21 23.69 -3.97
CA PHE A 152 -20.25 23.69 -5.01
C PHE A 152 -20.05 24.75 -6.10
N SER A 153 -18.81 24.85 -6.62
CA SER A 153 -18.47 25.73 -7.73
C SER A 153 -19.32 25.49 -8.99
N ASP A 154 -19.78 24.25 -9.22
CA ASP A 154 -20.76 23.88 -10.23
C ASP A 154 -22.02 23.25 -9.58
N LEU A 155 -22.92 24.11 -9.12
CA LEU A 155 -24.19 23.71 -8.50
C LEU A 155 -25.09 22.86 -9.42
N PRO A 156 -25.24 23.15 -10.73
CA PRO A 156 -25.95 22.27 -11.66
C PRO A 156 -25.43 20.82 -11.66
N SER A 157 -24.12 20.62 -11.85
CA SER A 157 -23.53 19.28 -11.85
C SER A 157 -23.67 18.59 -10.48
N ALA A 158 -23.43 19.33 -9.39
CA ALA A 158 -23.65 18.82 -8.04
C ALA A 158 -25.11 18.38 -7.79
N THR A 159 -26.07 19.07 -8.40
CA THR A 159 -27.50 18.75 -8.34
C THR A 159 -27.81 17.45 -9.08
N GLU A 160 -27.23 17.25 -10.26
CA GLU A 160 -27.38 16.01 -11.04
C GLU A 160 -26.78 14.81 -10.32
N TYR A 161 -25.53 14.91 -9.83
CA TYR A 161 -24.88 13.83 -9.11
C TYR A 161 -25.65 13.45 -7.83
N MET A 162 -26.09 14.44 -7.05
CA MET A 162 -26.90 14.16 -5.86
C MET A 162 -28.27 13.55 -6.20
N ALA A 163 -28.88 13.97 -7.30
CA ALA A 163 -30.13 13.37 -7.76
C ALA A 163 -29.94 11.90 -8.18
N MET A 164 -28.83 11.57 -8.83
CA MET A 164 -28.45 10.19 -9.15
C MET A 164 -28.29 9.34 -7.88
N LEU A 165 -27.59 9.84 -6.86
CA LEU A 165 -27.47 9.15 -5.56
C LEU A 165 -28.83 8.92 -4.89
N CYS A 166 -29.71 9.92 -4.91
CA CYS A 166 -31.05 9.83 -4.33
C CYS A 166 -31.91 8.76 -5.04
N ASP A 167 -31.91 8.75 -6.38
CA ASP A 167 -32.70 7.79 -7.15
C ASP A 167 -32.13 6.37 -7.03
N ASN A 168 -30.79 6.19 -7.13
CA ASN A 168 -30.15 4.89 -6.96
C ASN A 168 -30.47 4.27 -5.59
N ALA A 169 -30.30 5.03 -4.50
CA ALA A 169 -30.64 4.57 -3.15
C ALA A 169 -32.14 4.24 -3.02
N TYR A 170 -33.02 5.10 -3.53
CA TYR A 170 -34.47 4.87 -3.48
C TYR A 170 -34.88 3.60 -4.22
N ARG A 171 -34.40 3.41 -5.46
CA ARG A 171 -34.77 2.26 -6.30
C ARG A 171 -34.28 0.95 -5.70
N ARG A 172 -33.02 0.89 -5.25
CA ARG A 172 -32.44 -0.31 -4.64
C ARG A 172 -33.08 -0.69 -3.30
N ILE A 173 -33.51 0.29 -2.50
CA ILE A 173 -34.16 0.00 -1.21
C ILE A 173 -35.64 -0.36 -1.39
N LYS A 174 -36.33 0.30 -2.33
CA LYS A 174 -37.77 0.11 -2.55
C LYS A 174 -38.09 -1.19 -3.30
N ASP A 175 -37.32 -1.49 -4.34
CA ASP A 175 -37.64 -2.56 -5.27
C ASP A 175 -36.86 -3.84 -4.93
N ALA A 176 -37.55 -4.79 -4.32
CA ALA A 176 -36.98 -6.10 -3.99
C ALA A 176 -36.63 -6.93 -5.24
N SER A 177 -37.13 -6.57 -6.43
CA SER A 177 -36.79 -7.22 -7.70
C SER A 177 -35.56 -6.60 -8.38
N CYS A 178 -35.01 -5.52 -7.83
CA CYS A 178 -33.76 -4.93 -8.30
C CYS A 178 -32.60 -5.92 -8.15
N SER A 179 -31.77 -6.03 -9.18
CA SER A 179 -30.58 -6.91 -9.17
C SER A 179 -29.57 -6.55 -8.07
N ALA A 180 -29.56 -5.29 -7.62
CA ALA A 180 -28.75 -4.79 -6.52
C ALA A 180 -29.59 -4.29 -5.34
N ALA A 181 -30.71 -4.98 -5.05
CA ALA A 181 -31.62 -4.61 -3.98
C ALA A 181 -30.92 -4.55 -2.61
N VAL A 182 -31.23 -3.51 -1.83
CA VAL A 182 -30.76 -3.32 -0.45
C VAL A 182 -31.93 -3.56 0.49
N LYS A 183 -31.88 -4.68 1.21
CA LYS A 183 -32.98 -5.08 2.10
C LYS A 183 -32.98 -4.20 3.35
N VAL A 184 -34.10 -3.52 3.60
CA VAL A 184 -34.27 -2.67 4.79
C VAL A 184 -35.61 -2.97 5.46
N SER A 185 -35.56 -3.31 6.75
CA SER A 185 -36.73 -3.64 7.56
C SER A 185 -36.96 -2.55 8.61
N VAL A 186 -38.00 -1.75 8.41
CA VAL A 186 -38.45 -0.72 9.36
C VAL A 186 -39.93 -0.94 9.65
N ASP A 187 -40.31 -0.82 10.92
CA ASP A 187 -41.71 -0.94 11.31
C ASP A 187 -42.56 0.21 10.72
N LYS A 188 -43.90 0.04 10.71
CA LYS A 188 -44.79 1.07 10.12
C LYS A 188 -44.79 2.39 10.91
N ALA A 189 -44.52 2.34 12.22
CA ALA A 189 -44.52 3.49 13.11
C ALA A 189 -43.18 4.26 13.13
N GLY A 190 -42.13 3.67 12.55
CA GLY A 190 -40.76 4.15 12.59
C GLY A 190 -39.91 3.65 13.74
N ASN A 191 -40.38 2.78 14.63
CA ASN A 191 -39.54 2.34 15.75
C ASN A 191 -38.49 1.34 15.27
N LEU A 192 -37.27 1.56 15.77
CA LEU A 192 -36.13 0.68 15.53
C LEU A 192 -35.71 0.03 16.84
N MET A 193 -35.12 -1.16 16.76
CA MET A 193 -34.58 -1.79 17.96
C MET A 193 -33.47 -0.92 18.54
N ARG A 194 -33.42 -0.80 19.86
CA ARG A 194 -32.44 0.06 20.54
C ARG A 194 -31.08 -0.64 20.61
N VAL A 195 -30.00 0.11 20.36
CA VAL A 195 -28.64 -0.29 20.74
C VAL A 195 -28.55 -0.23 22.26
N SER A 196 -28.22 -1.35 22.89
CA SER A 196 -28.14 -1.41 24.37
C SER A 196 -26.74 -1.10 24.88
N GLN A 197 -26.65 -0.61 26.12
CA GLN A 197 -25.38 -0.39 26.82
C GLN A 197 -24.53 -1.67 26.85
N VAL A 198 -25.15 -2.83 27.12
CA VAL A 198 -24.46 -4.12 27.18
C VAL A 198 -23.78 -4.45 25.85
N GLN A 199 -24.43 -4.18 24.73
CA GLN A 199 -23.84 -4.41 23.41
C GLN A 199 -22.70 -3.43 23.12
N LEU A 200 -22.83 -2.17 23.54
CA LEU A 200 -21.77 -1.17 23.45
C LEU A 200 -20.53 -1.62 24.26
N ASP A 201 -20.71 -1.96 25.53
CA ASP A 201 -19.62 -2.32 26.46
C ASP A 201 -18.92 -3.63 26.07
N SER A 202 -19.65 -4.55 25.43
CA SER A 202 -19.09 -5.82 24.95
C SER A 202 -18.16 -5.67 23.74
N GLY A 203 -18.10 -4.50 23.09
CA GLY A 203 -17.37 -4.31 21.84
C GLY A 203 -18.02 -4.99 20.63
N ALA A 204 -19.27 -5.47 20.74
CA ALA A 204 -19.96 -6.22 19.69
C ALA A 204 -20.19 -5.42 18.39
N PHE A 205 -20.03 -4.10 18.46
CA PHE A 205 -20.19 -3.15 17.37
C PHE A 205 -18.90 -2.39 17.02
N GLU A 206 -17.75 -2.86 17.49
CA GLU A 206 -16.46 -2.30 17.11
C GLU A 206 -16.17 -2.57 15.62
N PRO A 207 -15.98 -1.52 14.78
CA PRO A 207 -15.74 -1.69 13.35
C PRO A 207 -14.36 -2.31 13.09
N THR A 208 -14.31 -3.28 12.17
CA THR A 208 -13.06 -3.85 11.65
C THR A 208 -12.44 -2.95 10.59
N HIS A 209 -13.27 -2.17 9.89
CA HIS A 209 -12.86 -1.24 8.86
C HIS A 209 -13.62 0.08 9.02
N VAL A 210 -12.90 1.19 9.17
CA VAL A 210 -13.49 2.53 9.21
C VAL A 210 -13.52 3.09 7.79
N ILE A 211 -14.68 3.59 7.34
CA ILE A 211 -14.87 4.18 6.01
C ILE A 211 -14.66 5.69 6.05
N ALA A 212 -15.18 6.35 7.09
CA ALA A 212 -15.00 7.78 7.28
C ALA A 212 -15.10 8.14 8.76
N GLY A 213 -14.37 9.18 9.17
CA GLY A 213 -14.47 9.78 10.50
C GLY A 213 -13.66 9.07 11.59
N GLU A 214 -14.05 9.32 12.84
CA GLU A 214 -13.43 8.75 14.04
C GLU A 214 -14.53 8.24 14.98
N PHE A 215 -14.60 6.92 15.17
CA PHE A 215 -15.48 6.34 16.18
C PHE A 215 -14.97 6.73 17.57
N THR A 216 -15.88 7.24 18.39
CA THR A 216 -15.61 7.64 19.78
C THR A 216 -16.55 6.99 20.80
N ILE A 217 -17.62 6.34 20.34
CA ILE A 217 -18.69 5.78 21.17
C ILE A 217 -18.74 4.24 21.02
N PHE A 218 -18.92 3.72 19.80
CA PHE A 218 -18.86 2.27 19.52
C PHE A 218 -17.46 1.70 19.72
N ALA A 219 -16.43 2.52 19.49
CA ALA A 219 -15.03 2.18 19.65
C ALA A 219 -14.20 3.45 19.84
N LYS A 220 -12.92 3.32 20.21
CA LYS A 220 -11.94 4.40 20.18
C LYS A 220 -10.97 4.17 19.04
N THR A 221 -11.38 4.55 17.83
CA THR A 221 -10.56 4.38 16.62
C THR A 221 -9.66 5.60 16.37
N ALA A 222 -8.58 5.43 15.62
CA ALA A 222 -7.83 6.58 15.11
C ALA A 222 -8.56 7.17 13.89
N ARG A 223 -8.53 8.50 13.76
CA ARG A 223 -9.15 9.24 12.65
C ARG A 223 -8.68 8.73 11.28
N VAL A 224 -9.63 8.39 10.40
CA VAL A 224 -9.38 8.05 8.99
C VAL A 224 -9.82 9.23 8.11
N ILE A 225 -8.90 9.82 7.36
CA ILE A 225 -9.16 10.96 6.48
C ILE A 225 -9.00 10.49 5.03
N VAL A 226 -10.11 10.18 4.36
CA VAL A 226 -10.11 9.77 2.95
C VAL A 226 -10.04 11.03 2.09
N LYS A 227 -8.85 11.37 1.59
CA LYS A 227 -8.69 12.42 0.58
C LYS A 227 -9.20 11.94 -0.77
N SER A 228 -9.85 12.83 -1.53
CA SER A 228 -10.14 12.59 -2.95
C SER A 228 -8.85 12.42 -3.73
N ALA A 229 -8.87 11.54 -4.74
CA ALA A 229 -7.76 11.38 -5.67
C ALA A 229 -7.72 12.62 -6.59
N ASP A 230 -6.91 13.61 -6.23
CA ASP A 230 -6.70 14.80 -7.06
C ASP A 230 -5.72 14.49 -8.21
N VAL A 231 -6.11 14.97 -9.40
CA VAL A 231 -5.34 15.14 -10.66
C VAL A 231 -4.58 13.89 -11.13
N ILE A 232 -5.11 13.22 -12.16
CA ILE A 232 -4.34 12.23 -12.93
C ILE A 232 -3.12 12.94 -13.51
N VAL A 233 -1.96 12.72 -12.90
CA VAL A 233 -0.69 13.13 -13.48
C VAL A 233 -0.36 12.10 -14.56
N GLU A 234 -0.31 12.54 -15.81
CA GLU A 234 0.16 11.70 -16.92
C GLU A 234 1.57 11.20 -16.61
N HIS A 235 1.83 9.90 -16.86
CA HIS A 235 3.12 9.27 -16.54
C HIS A 235 4.30 9.97 -17.23
N THR A 236 4.09 10.43 -18.46
CA THR A 236 5.06 11.21 -19.25
C THR A 236 5.41 12.53 -18.59
N ASP A 237 4.47 13.12 -17.84
CA ASP A 237 4.64 14.37 -17.11
C ASP A 237 5.07 14.16 -15.65
N PHE A 238 5.50 12.95 -15.29
CA PHE A 238 5.95 12.60 -13.94
C PHE A 238 7.34 11.96 -13.92
N VAL A 239 7.58 10.94 -14.76
CA VAL A 239 8.83 10.16 -14.73
C VAL A 239 10.03 11.05 -15.04
N GLY A 240 11.02 11.06 -14.15
CA GLY A 240 12.25 11.86 -14.27
C GLY A 240 12.06 13.38 -14.14
N LYS A 241 10.86 13.86 -13.80
CA LYS A 241 10.57 15.31 -13.75
C LYS A 241 11.19 16.02 -12.53
N TYR A 242 11.38 15.28 -11.45
CA TYR A 242 11.83 15.81 -10.17
C TYR A 242 13.31 15.52 -9.93
N GLU A 243 14.14 15.74 -10.95
CA GLU A 243 15.59 15.56 -10.84
C GLU A 243 16.16 16.42 -9.70
N LEU A 244 17.02 15.81 -8.86
CA LEU A 244 17.62 16.47 -7.71
C LEU A 244 18.88 17.23 -8.11
N HIS A 245 19.91 16.52 -8.58
CA HIS A 245 21.10 17.10 -9.21
C HIS A 245 21.33 16.47 -10.59
N PRO A 246 21.85 17.25 -11.56
CA PRO A 246 22.24 16.73 -12.87
C PRO A 246 23.34 15.68 -12.73
N ARG A 247 23.10 14.44 -13.19
CA ARG A 247 24.10 13.38 -13.19
C ARG A 247 24.02 12.49 -14.42
N THR A 248 25.17 11.93 -14.82
CA THR A 248 25.22 10.92 -15.88
C THR A 248 25.18 9.54 -15.26
N MET A 249 24.16 8.75 -15.58
CA MET A 249 24.03 7.37 -15.13
C MET A 249 24.53 6.37 -16.19
N SER A 250 25.17 5.31 -15.72
CA SER A 250 25.55 4.14 -16.51
C SER A 250 24.32 3.39 -17.04
N SER A 251 24.53 2.54 -18.05
CA SER A 251 23.45 1.70 -18.60
C SER A 251 22.85 0.76 -17.55
N GLN A 252 23.66 0.28 -16.60
CA GLN A 252 23.22 -0.59 -15.50
C GLN A 252 22.35 0.18 -14.50
N GLU A 253 22.73 1.41 -14.13
CA GLU A 253 21.93 2.27 -13.25
C GLU A 253 20.56 2.60 -13.86
N LYS A 254 20.52 2.91 -15.16
CA LYS A 254 19.25 3.23 -15.84
C LYS A 254 18.26 2.07 -15.84
N GLN A 255 18.75 0.81 -15.88
CA GLN A 255 17.90 -0.38 -15.80
C GLN A 255 17.27 -0.57 -14.41
N LEU A 256 17.88 0.01 -13.37
CA LEU A 256 17.37 -0.03 -12.00
C LEU A 256 16.32 1.07 -11.73
N ILE A 257 16.08 1.99 -12.67
CA ILE A 257 14.99 2.96 -12.56
C ILE A 257 13.68 2.23 -12.84
N PRO A 258 12.71 2.24 -11.90
CA PRO A 258 11.48 1.50 -12.06
C PRO A 258 10.61 2.09 -13.17
N VAL A 259 10.11 1.23 -14.05
CA VAL A 259 9.10 1.59 -15.06
C VAL A 259 7.73 1.41 -14.45
N LEU A 260 6.95 2.50 -14.41
CA LEU A 260 5.58 2.47 -13.92
C LEU A 260 4.65 1.92 -15.01
N PRO A 261 3.77 0.95 -14.71
CA PRO A 261 2.78 0.48 -15.68
C PRO A 261 1.78 1.58 -16.06
N GLU A 262 1.30 1.59 -17.30
CA GLU A 262 0.37 2.62 -17.81
C GLU A 262 -0.91 2.75 -16.97
N TRP A 263 -1.39 1.65 -16.38
CA TRP A 263 -2.59 1.63 -15.53
C TRP A 263 -2.37 2.17 -14.11
N TYR A 264 -1.13 2.45 -13.70
CA TYR A 264 -0.83 2.85 -12.32
C TYR A 264 -1.18 4.32 -12.08
N ILE A 265 -2.21 4.61 -11.30
CA ILE A 265 -2.55 5.98 -10.94
C ILE A 265 -1.53 6.48 -9.90
N ILE A 266 -0.84 7.59 -10.21
CA ILE A 266 0.17 8.18 -9.35
C ILE A 266 -0.52 8.95 -8.21
N PRO A 267 -0.37 8.56 -6.94
CA PRO A 267 -0.99 9.26 -5.82
C PRO A 267 -0.40 10.67 -5.65
N GLN A 268 -1.22 11.64 -5.25
CA GLN A 268 -0.76 13.01 -5.02
C GLN A 268 0.33 13.09 -3.95
N GLU A 269 0.32 12.21 -2.95
CA GLU A 269 1.37 12.13 -1.92
C GLU A 269 2.75 11.81 -2.52
N VAL A 270 2.79 10.96 -3.55
CA VAL A 270 4.04 10.63 -4.27
C VAL A 270 4.57 11.88 -4.98
N VAL A 271 3.68 12.62 -5.63
CA VAL A 271 4.00 13.87 -6.32
C VAL A 271 4.55 14.91 -5.34
N ASP A 272 3.91 15.07 -4.19
CA ASP A 272 4.32 16.02 -3.16
C ASP A 272 5.67 15.63 -2.52
N ILE A 273 5.92 14.35 -2.33
CA ILE A 273 7.23 13.84 -1.88
C ILE A 273 8.32 14.24 -2.88
N CYS A 274 8.10 14.00 -4.19
CA CYS A 274 9.08 14.33 -5.22
C CYS A 274 9.31 15.85 -5.31
N LYS A 275 8.24 16.65 -5.29
CA LYS A 275 8.31 18.12 -5.23
C LYS A 275 9.11 18.61 -4.03
N HIS A 276 8.85 18.06 -2.84
CA HIS A 276 9.57 18.44 -1.62
C HIS A 276 11.04 18.03 -1.66
N ALA A 277 11.35 16.83 -2.17
CA ALA A 277 12.73 16.39 -2.33
C ALA A 277 13.50 17.36 -3.24
N GLN A 278 12.95 17.70 -4.41
CA GLN A 278 13.57 18.66 -5.34
C GLN A 278 13.67 20.07 -4.75
N ALA A 279 12.59 20.60 -4.15
CA ALA A 279 12.56 21.97 -3.62
C ALA A 279 13.48 22.18 -2.41
N THR A 280 13.91 21.11 -1.75
CA THR A 280 14.84 21.16 -0.61
C THR A 280 16.28 20.83 -0.99
N THR A 281 16.54 20.42 -2.24
CA THR A 281 17.90 20.22 -2.76
C THR A 281 18.72 21.51 -2.66
N GLY A 282 19.96 21.40 -2.19
CA GLY A 282 20.88 22.54 -2.03
C GLY A 282 20.59 23.42 -0.80
N LYS A 283 19.57 23.12 0.00
CA LYS A 283 19.27 23.82 1.27
C LYS A 283 19.90 23.10 2.47
N PRO A 284 20.12 23.78 3.61
CA PRO A 284 20.63 23.13 4.83
C PRO A 284 19.70 22.05 5.40
N THR A 285 18.41 22.13 5.12
CA THR A 285 17.37 21.18 5.58
C THR A 285 16.82 20.36 4.41
N GLN A 286 17.68 19.54 3.81
CA GLN A 286 17.25 18.65 2.72
C GLN A 286 16.21 17.65 3.22
N MET A 287 15.32 17.19 2.36
CA MET A 287 14.36 16.13 2.71
C MET A 287 14.65 14.90 1.86
N ARG A 288 15.24 13.89 2.51
CA ARG A 288 15.68 12.65 1.87
C ARG A 288 15.21 11.38 2.56
N ASN A 289 14.53 11.48 3.70
CA ASN A 289 14.00 10.32 4.42
C ASN A 289 12.49 10.45 4.61
N PHE A 290 11.73 9.52 4.03
CA PHE A 290 10.27 9.53 4.04
C PHE A 290 9.74 8.26 4.71
N LEU A 291 8.66 8.37 5.47
CA LEU A 291 7.97 7.24 6.09
C LEU A 291 6.54 7.15 5.53
N LEU A 292 6.26 6.05 4.83
CA LEU A 292 4.94 5.67 4.35
C LEU A 292 4.34 4.62 5.29
N ARG A 293 3.19 4.92 5.87
CA ARG A 293 2.53 4.07 6.86
C ARG A 293 1.05 3.94 6.55
N GLY A 294 0.53 2.72 6.57
CA GLY A 294 -0.87 2.41 6.26
C GLY A 294 -1.14 0.90 6.32
N PRO A 295 -2.41 0.44 6.22
CA PRO A 295 -2.77 -0.98 6.18
C PRO A 295 -2.04 -1.78 5.08
N SER A 296 -2.01 -3.12 5.20
CA SER A 296 -1.46 -3.96 4.13
C SER A 296 -2.28 -3.80 2.84
N GLY A 297 -1.64 -3.96 1.68
CA GLY A 297 -2.32 -3.87 0.38
C GLY A 297 -2.60 -2.46 -0.13
N THR A 298 -2.30 -1.39 0.61
CA THR A 298 -2.53 0.01 0.18
C THR A 298 -1.49 0.57 -0.81
N GLY A 299 -0.71 -0.29 -1.45
CA GLY A 299 0.23 0.13 -2.50
C GLY A 299 1.49 0.86 -2.03
N LYS A 300 1.86 0.87 -0.74
CA LYS A 300 3.06 1.56 -0.22
C LYS A 300 4.35 1.27 -1.01
N THR A 301 4.60 -0.01 -1.31
CA THR A 301 5.75 -0.44 -2.13
C THR A 301 5.68 0.08 -3.57
N ARG A 302 4.47 0.17 -4.13
CA ARG A 302 4.26 0.79 -5.46
C ARG A 302 4.56 2.28 -5.40
N SER A 303 4.14 2.97 -4.33
CA SER A 303 4.44 4.38 -4.11
C SER A 303 5.94 4.63 -3.97
N ALA A 304 6.69 3.76 -3.28
CA ALA A 304 8.15 3.86 -3.20
C ALA A 304 8.84 3.77 -4.57
N LYS A 305 8.39 2.83 -5.42
CA LYS A 305 8.85 2.73 -6.82
C LYS A 305 8.46 3.95 -7.64
N ALA A 306 7.26 4.50 -7.43
CA ALA A 306 6.83 5.72 -8.09
C ALA A 306 7.67 6.93 -7.70
N ILE A 307 8.07 7.06 -6.43
CA ILE A 307 9.02 8.10 -6.00
C ILE A 307 10.33 7.99 -6.78
N ALA A 308 10.89 6.78 -6.91
CA ALA A 308 12.12 6.56 -7.66
C ALA A 308 11.98 6.89 -9.16
N ALA A 309 10.87 6.49 -9.79
CA ALA A 309 10.57 6.86 -11.17
C ALA A 309 10.43 8.38 -11.34
N GLY A 310 9.73 9.06 -10.42
CA GLY A 310 9.52 10.52 -10.47
C GLY A 310 10.81 11.33 -10.29
N LEU A 311 11.71 10.86 -9.43
CA LEU A 311 13.04 11.44 -9.24
C LEU A 311 14.05 11.04 -10.34
N GLY A 312 13.73 10.01 -11.13
CA GLY A 312 14.63 9.46 -12.14
C GLY A 312 15.84 8.73 -11.55
N LEU A 313 15.71 8.16 -10.34
CA LEU A 313 16.80 7.51 -9.61
C LEU A 313 16.63 5.97 -9.60
N PRO A 314 17.75 5.21 -9.57
CA PRO A 314 17.71 3.77 -9.36
C PRO A 314 16.98 3.39 -8.07
N TYR A 315 16.29 2.25 -8.08
CA TYR A 315 15.53 1.76 -6.94
C TYR A 315 16.12 0.43 -6.42
N MET A 316 16.31 0.38 -5.10
CA MET A 316 16.67 -0.82 -4.35
C MET A 316 15.68 -1.01 -3.20
N ALA A 317 15.56 -2.23 -2.69
CA ALA A 317 14.68 -2.52 -1.56
C ALA A 317 15.29 -3.58 -0.64
N TYR A 318 15.04 -3.44 0.65
CA TYR A 318 15.36 -4.44 1.66
C TYR A 318 14.13 -4.71 2.53
N THR A 319 13.73 -5.98 2.61
CA THR A 319 12.59 -6.41 3.42
C THR A 319 13.06 -6.94 4.77
N CYS A 320 12.68 -6.26 5.85
CA CYS A 320 13.05 -6.67 7.19
C CYS A 320 12.25 -7.88 7.67
N SER A 321 12.88 -8.68 8.53
CA SER A 321 12.30 -9.83 9.21
C SER A 321 12.60 -9.78 10.70
N ALA A 322 12.10 -10.74 11.47
CA ALA A 322 12.41 -10.85 12.90
C ALA A 322 13.91 -11.01 13.18
N GLY A 323 14.63 -11.68 12.27
CA GLY A 323 16.05 -11.99 12.38
C GLY A 323 16.98 -10.99 11.69
N THR A 324 16.45 -9.87 11.18
CA THR A 324 17.30 -8.85 10.55
C THR A 324 18.28 -8.26 11.57
N GLU A 325 19.56 -8.24 11.19
CA GLU A 325 20.67 -7.71 11.98
C GLU A 325 21.21 -6.41 11.38
N ILE A 326 22.09 -5.72 12.12
CA ILE A 326 22.71 -4.49 11.60
C ILE A 326 23.61 -4.75 10.39
N PHE A 327 24.23 -5.93 10.33
CA PHE A 327 25.11 -6.35 9.23
C PHE A 327 24.37 -6.51 7.90
N ASP A 328 23.06 -6.72 7.93
CA ASP A 328 22.24 -6.72 6.71
C ASP A 328 22.14 -5.33 6.08
N PHE A 329 22.39 -4.27 6.86
CA PHE A 329 22.45 -2.90 6.38
C PHE A 329 23.88 -2.44 6.08
N ILE A 330 24.86 -2.77 6.93
CA ILE A 330 26.23 -2.27 6.80
C ILE A 330 27.17 -3.20 6.02
N GLY A 331 26.70 -4.38 5.59
CA GLY A 331 27.52 -5.37 4.88
C GLY A 331 28.06 -6.47 5.79
N GLN A 332 28.27 -7.63 5.18
CA GLN A 332 28.76 -8.84 5.83
C GLN A 332 30.19 -9.13 5.40
N ILE A 333 30.97 -9.63 6.35
CA ILE A 333 32.33 -10.09 6.14
C ILE A 333 32.26 -11.60 5.94
N PHE A 334 32.46 -12.06 4.71
CA PHE A 334 32.55 -13.48 4.41
C PHE A 334 34.00 -13.94 4.48
N PRO A 335 34.30 -15.12 5.04
CA PRO A 335 35.58 -15.75 4.80
C PRO A 335 35.67 -16.00 3.30
N ASP A 336 36.67 -15.40 2.67
CA ASP A 336 36.92 -15.54 1.26
C ASP A 336 37.19 -17.02 0.97
N THR A 337 36.25 -17.69 0.32
CA THR A 337 36.39 -19.11 -0.06
C THR A 337 37.31 -19.27 -1.27
N ASP A 338 37.53 -18.18 -2.04
CA ASP A 338 37.99 -18.23 -3.42
C ASP A 338 39.43 -17.73 -3.59
N SER A 339 39.96 -16.89 -2.69
CA SER A 339 41.34 -16.39 -2.78
C SER A 339 42.41 -17.32 -2.20
N GLY A 340 42.02 -18.45 -1.61
CA GLY A 340 42.96 -19.46 -1.12
C GLY A 340 43.62 -20.22 -2.29
N SER A 341 44.95 -20.34 -2.24
CA SER A 341 45.70 -21.25 -3.11
C SER A 341 45.25 -22.69 -2.91
N THR A 342 45.08 -23.41 -4.01
CA THR A 342 44.76 -24.83 -4.06
C THR A 342 45.97 -25.72 -3.72
N GLY A 343 47.17 -25.12 -3.60
CA GLY A 343 48.44 -25.85 -3.47
C GLY A 343 49.01 -26.32 -4.82
N ASP A 344 48.28 -26.10 -5.91
CA ASP A 344 48.66 -26.46 -7.27
C ASP A 344 48.70 -25.19 -8.16
N ALA A 345 49.88 -24.87 -8.69
CA ALA A 345 50.09 -23.66 -9.48
C ALA A 345 49.24 -23.61 -10.77
N GLN A 346 48.86 -24.77 -11.32
CA GLN A 346 48.03 -24.85 -12.51
C GLN A 346 46.57 -24.55 -12.16
N LEU A 347 46.05 -25.15 -11.08
CA LEU A 347 44.68 -24.88 -10.62
C LEU A 347 44.50 -23.43 -10.16
N ASP A 348 45.52 -22.84 -9.53
CA ASP A 348 45.48 -21.42 -9.14
C ASP A 348 45.46 -20.47 -10.34
N HIS A 349 46.19 -20.81 -11.40
CA HIS A 349 46.16 -20.06 -12.66
C HIS A 349 44.79 -20.16 -13.34
N GLU A 350 44.21 -21.36 -13.39
CA GLU A 350 42.87 -21.59 -13.91
C GLU A 350 41.80 -20.85 -13.07
N LYS A 351 41.93 -20.83 -11.75
CA LYS A 351 41.04 -20.08 -10.85
C LYS A 351 41.09 -18.58 -11.12
N ALA A 352 42.28 -18.03 -11.39
CA ALA A 352 42.45 -16.62 -11.76
C ALA A 352 41.80 -16.30 -13.13
N ILE A 353 41.89 -17.22 -14.10
CA ILE A 353 41.21 -17.07 -15.39
C ILE A 353 39.68 -17.10 -15.19
N LEU A 354 39.15 -18.04 -14.41
CA LEU A 354 37.71 -18.11 -14.12
C LEU A 354 37.20 -16.87 -13.38
N ALA A 355 37.99 -16.31 -12.46
CA ALA A 355 37.67 -15.05 -11.81
C ALA A 355 37.49 -13.91 -12.83
N SER A 356 38.36 -13.82 -13.84
CA SER A 356 38.22 -12.85 -14.94
C SER A 356 37.01 -13.10 -15.85
N MET A 357 36.47 -14.32 -15.86
CA MET A 357 35.29 -14.73 -16.64
C MET A 357 33.97 -14.58 -15.86
N GLY A 358 33.99 -14.00 -14.66
CA GLY A 358 32.78 -13.84 -13.83
C GLY A 358 32.57 -14.97 -12.81
N GLY A 359 33.63 -15.69 -12.45
CA GLY A 359 33.66 -16.66 -11.37
C GLY A 359 33.54 -18.11 -11.81
N ILE A 360 33.62 -19.01 -10.82
CA ILE A 360 33.53 -20.47 -11.01
C ILE A 360 32.04 -20.84 -11.18
N ASN A 361 31.60 -21.01 -12.41
CA ASN A 361 30.27 -21.52 -12.75
C ASN A 361 30.38 -22.55 -13.89
N TYR A 362 29.31 -23.32 -14.09
CA TYR A 362 29.28 -24.41 -15.06
C TYR A 362 29.67 -23.96 -16.49
N ALA A 363 29.13 -22.82 -16.94
CA ALA A 363 29.36 -22.31 -18.28
C ALA A 363 30.83 -21.91 -18.50
N ASN A 364 31.45 -21.26 -17.51
CA ASN A 364 32.85 -20.84 -17.57
C ASN A 364 33.81 -22.03 -17.48
N VAL A 365 33.54 -22.99 -16.60
CA VAL A 365 34.37 -24.20 -16.42
C VAL A 365 34.28 -25.11 -17.65
N SER A 366 33.09 -25.30 -18.21
CA SER A 366 32.88 -26.10 -19.42
C SER A 366 33.66 -25.52 -20.61
N LYS A 367 33.59 -24.19 -20.80
CA LYS A 367 34.36 -23.49 -21.84
C LYS A 367 35.87 -23.60 -21.64
N MET A 368 36.34 -23.45 -20.40
CA MET A 368 37.77 -23.58 -20.06
C MET A 368 38.29 -24.99 -20.36
N MET A 369 37.50 -26.01 -20.06
CA MET A 369 37.85 -27.41 -20.32
C MET A 369 37.64 -27.82 -21.78
N ASN A 370 37.13 -26.91 -22.62
CA ASN A 370 36.79 -27.14 -24.03
C ASN A 370 35.87 -28.37 -24.19
N LEU A 371 34.86 -28.47 -23.31
CA LEU A 371 33.90 -29.57 -23.34
C LEU A 371 32.83 -29.32 -24.42
N PRO A 372 32.28 -30.40 -25.02
CA PRO A 372 31.21 -30.30 -26.02
C PRO A 372 29.98 -29.62 -25.42
N ASP A 373 29.26 -28.87 -26.26
CA ASP A 373 27.99 -28.26 -25.86
C ASP A 373 26.81 -29.21 -26.09
N LEU A 374 25.60 -28.73 -25.78
CA LEU A 374 24.38 -29.53 -25.92
C LEU A 374 24.07 -29.84 -27.39
N ASP A 375 24.40 -28.93 -28.31
CA ASP A 375 24.13 -29.11 -29.74
C ASP A 375 25.06 -30.19 -30.33
N ASP A 376 26.32 -30.23 -29.89
CA ASP A 376 27.28 -31.29 -30.25
C ASP A 376 26.80 -32.67 -29.81
N MET A 377 26.27 -32.78 -28.57
CA MET A 377 25.77 -34.03 -28.00
C MET A 377 24.50 -34.53 -28.69
N ASP A 378 23.63 -33.63 -29.13
CA ASP A 378 22.41 -33.98 -29.85
C ASP A 378 22.66 -34.34 -31.31
N TYR A 379 23.71 -33.77 -31.92
CA TYR A 379 24.07 -34.04 -33.31
C TYR A 379 24.88 -35.33 -33.48
N ASP A 380 25.87 -35.60 -32.62
CA ASP A 380 26.70 -36.81 -32.67
C ASP A 380 27.03 -37.37 -31.27
N PRO A 381 26.05 -38.00 -30.59
CA PRO A 381 26.27 -38.53 -29.25
C PRO A 381 27.32 -39.65 -29.21
N ALA A 382 27.46 -40.44 -30.27
CA ALA A 382 28.45 -41.52 -30.32
C ALA A 382 29.89 -40.97 -30.45
N GLY A 383 30.10 -39.98 -31.33
CA GLY A 383 31.38 -39.30 -31.49
C GLY A 383 31.76 -38.50 -30.24
N VAL A 384 30.80 -37.80 -29.63
CA VAL A 384 31.02 -37.08 -28.37
C VAL A 384 31.35 -38.04 -27.23
N TYR A 385 30.65 -39.17 -27.10
CA TYR A 385 30.96 -40.18 -26.08
C TYR A 385 32.37 -40.75 -26.24
N GLN A 386 32.80 -41.01 -27.48
CA GLN A 386 34.16 -41.45 -27.78
C GLN A 386 35.19 -40.37 -27.46
N ALA A 387 34.92 -39.10 -27.81
CA ALA A 387 35.80 -37.98 -27.51
C ALA A 387 35.95 -37.73 -25.99
N LEU A 388 34.87 -37.94 -25.23
CA LEU A 388 34.88 -37.81 -23.78
C LEU A 388 35.58 -39.02 -23.14
N THR A 389 35.15 -40.25 -23.40
CA THR A 389 35.60 -41.44 -22.65
C THR A 389 36.80 -42.17 -23.24
N GLY A 390 37.10 -41.94 -24.53
CA GLY A 390 38.07 -42.74 -25.30
C GLY A 390 37.54 -44.10 -25.75
N VAL A 391 36.28 -44.44 -25.46
CA VAL A 391 35.65 -45.73 -25.77
C VAL A 391 34.56 -45.55 -26.82
N GLU A 392 34.56 -46.39 -27.85
CA GLU A 392 33.49 -46.41 -28.85
C GLU A 392 32.21 -47.01 -28.27
N ASN A 393 31.12 -46.23 -28.32
CA ASN A 393 29.79 -46.70 -27.98
C ASN A 393 28.77 -46.14 -28.97
N ALA A 394 28.43 -46.93 -29.98
CA ALA A 394 27.46 -46.55 -31.01
C ALA A 394 26.01 -46.41 -30.49
N ALA A 395 25.73 -46.86 -29.26
CA ALA A 395 24.43 -46.74 -28.61
C ALA A 395 24.39 -45.59 -27.57
N ALA A 396 25.44 -44.77 -27.47
CA ALA A 396 25.48 -43.65 -26.54
C ALA A 396 24.39 -42.63 -26.87
N THR A 397 23.76 -42.11 -25.81
CA THR A 397 22.74 -41.06 -25.90
C THR A 397 23.30 -39.70 -25.48
N SER A 398 22.61 -38.61 -25.83
CA SER A 398 22.95 -37.26 -25.33
C SER A 398 22.95 -37.21 -23.79
N GLN A 399 22.08 -37.98 -23.13
CA GLN A 399 22.02 -38.07 -21.67
C GLN A 399 23.27 -38.72 -21.07
N ASP A 400 23.78 -39.78 -21.70
CA ASP A 400 25.02 -40.44 -21.27
C ASP A 400 26.21 -39.46 -21.38
N CYS A 401 26.31 -38.74 -22.49
CA CYS A 401 27.34 -37.71 -22.70
C CYS A 401 27.25 -36.57 -21.68
N MET A 402 26.03 -36.08 -21.43
CA MET A 402 25.78 -35.00 -20.47
C MET A 402 26.13 -35.40 -19.05
N SER A 403 25.85 -36.65 -18.64
CA SER A 403 26.25 -37.17 -17.33
C SER A 403 27.76 -37.10 -17.12
N ILE A 404 28.54 -37.49 -18.13
CA ILE A 404 30.01 -37.49 -18.08
C ILE A 404 30.57 -36.07 -18.05
N VAL A 405 29.97 -35.15 -18.82
CA VAL A 405 30.35 -33.74 -18.79
C VAL A 405 30.05 -33.12 -17.42
N LEU A 406 28.89 -33.42 -16.83
CA LEU A 406 28.54 -32.96 -15.48
C LEU A 406 29.52 -33.51 -14.43
N ASP A 407 29.90 -34.79 -14.51
CA ASP A 407 30.88 -35.40 -13.61
C ASP A 407 32.24 -34.70 -13.74
N ARG A 408 32.73 -34.47 -14.96
CA ARG A 408 34.00 -33.77 -15.22
C ARG A 408 34.01 -32.34 -14.71
N VAL A 409 32.94 -31.59 -14.95
CA VAL A 409 32.83 -30.21 -14.46
C VAL A 409 32.76 -30.21 -12.94
N THR A 410 32.04 -31.15 -12.32
CA THR A 410 31.94 -31.28 -10.86
C THR A 410 33.30 -31.62 -10.25
N GLU A 411 34.02 -32.59 -10.80
CA GLU A 411 35.39 -32.94 -10.37
C GLU A 411 36.33 -31.74 -10.46
N LYS A 412 36.26 -30.97 -11.55
CA LYS A 412 37.09 -29.78 -11.75
C LYS A 412 36.74 -28.66 -10.77
N VAL A 413 35.44 -28.40 -10.54
CA VAL A 413 34.98 -27.43 -9.53
C VAL A 413 35.43 -27.85 -8.13
N CYS A 414 35.34 -29.13 -7.79
CA CYS A 414 35.86 -29.65 -6.53
C CYS A 414 37.37 -29.46 -6.40
N ALA A 415 38.14 -29.71 -7.47
CA ALA A 415 39.59 -29.48 -7.47
C ALA A 415 39.96 -28.00 -7.30
N LEU A 416 39.27 -27.10 -8.01
CA LEU A 416 39.46 -25.64 -7.92
C LEU A 416 39.03 -25.05 -6.56
N SER A 417 38.20 -25.80 -5.82
CA SER A 417 37.71 -25.44 -4.48
C SER A 417 38.56 -26.04 -3.34
N ARG A 418 39.54 -26.91 -3.63
CA ARG A 418 40.46 -27.46 -2.61
C ARG A 418 41.43 -26.39 -2.11
N ARG A 419 41.95 -26.58 -0.89
CA ARG A 419 42.96 -25.71 -0.27
C ARG A 419 44.18 -26.51 0.15
N ASP A 420 45.34 -25.88 0.11
CA ASP A 420 46.55 -26.41 0.75
C ASP A 420 46.43 -26.29 2.28
N GLU A 421 46.38 -27.42 2.99
CA GLU A 421 46.37 -27.43 4.46
C GLU A 421 47.76 -27.11 5.06
N ASN A 422 48.83 -27.12 4.26
CA ASN A 422 50.21 -26.89 4.71
C ASN A 422 50.71 -25.46 4.53
N SER A 423 49.94 -24.55 3.92
CA SER A 423 50.31 -23.14 3.80
C SER A 423 50.15 -22.42 5.14
N LYS A 424 51.17 -22.51 6.00
CA LYS A 424 51.34 -21.65 7.18
C LYS A 424 51.74 -20.23 6.76
N SER A 425 50.83 -19.47 6.14
CA SER A 425 50.95 -18.00 6.07
C SER A 425 49.66 -17.31 5.69
N SER A 426 49.34 -16.29 6.50
CA SER A 426 48.23 -15.33 6.45
C SER A 426 46.86 -15.91 6.78
N GLY A 427 46.20 -15.33 7.80
CA GLY A 427 44.91 -15.78 8.32
C GLY A 427 43.81 -15.80 7.27
N GLN A 428 42.64 -16.31 7.65
CA GLN A 428 41.45 -16.28 6.81
C GLN A 428 41.32 -14.89 6.15
N THR A 429 41.48 -14.83 4.83
CA THR A 429 41.18 -13.63 4.06
C THR A 429 39.67 -13.45 4.10
N TYR A 430 39.22 -12.22 4.30
CA TYR A 430 37.80 -11.91 4.41
C TYR A 430 37.41 -10.95 3.30
N THR A 431 36.33 -11.25 2.58
CA THR A 431 35.74 -10.37 1.58
C THR A 431 34.55 -9.65 2.20
N TYR A 432 34.57 -8.32 2.16
CA TYR A 432 33.44 -7.51 2.54
C TYR A 432 32.51 -7.33 1.34
N ILE A 433 31.24 -7.69 1.51
CA ILE A 433 30.21 -7.52 0.48
C ILE A 433 29.34 -6.32 0.86
N GLU A 434 29.39 -5.27 0.03
CA GLU A 434 28.50 -4.11 0.16
C GLU A 434 27.03 -4.53 -0.06
N THR A 435 26.17 -4.15 0.87
CA THR A 435 24.72 -4.33 0.75
C THR A 435 24.12 -3.32 -0.24
N ASP A 436 22.94 -3.64 -0.74
CA ASP A 436 22.17 -2.71 -1.57
C ASP A 436 21.83 -1.42 -0.81
N PHE A 437 21.71 -1.50 0.52
CA PHE A 437 21.56 -0.33 1.37
C PHE A 437 22.78 0.61 1.29
N ILE A 438 24.00 0.09 1.47
CA ILE A 438 25.23 0.90 1.35
C ILE A 438 25.43 1.42 -0.06
N LYS A 439 25.21 0.58 -1.09
CA LYS A 439 25.30 1.01 -2.49
C LYS A 439 24.35 2.17 -2.77
N ALA A 440 23.10 2.08 -2.31
CA ALA A 440 22.14 3.15 -2.52
C ALA A 440 22.56 4.47 -1.86
N LEU A 441 23.12 4.41 -0.65
CA LEU A 441 23.63 5.61 0.03
C LEU A 441 24.89 6.18 -0.62
N LYS A 442 25.79 5.32 -1.14
CA LYS A 442 27.05 5.71 -1.80
C LYS A 442 26.83 6.31 -3.19
N TYR A 443 25.92 5.74 -3.97
CA TYR A 443 25.66 6.13 -5.35
C TYR A 443 24.42 7.01 -5.53
N GLY A 444 23.71 7.37 -4.46
CA GLY A 444 22.59 8.31 -4.53
C GLY A 444 21.33 7.71 -5.15
N TYR A 445 20.95 6.52 -4.74
CA TYR A 445 19.75 5.83 -5.22
C TYR A 445 18.58 6.00 -4.24
N VAL A 446 17.41 5.54 -4.64
CA VAL A 446 16.27 5.33 -3.74
C VAL A 446 16.37 3.94 -3.12
N ILE A 447 16.37 3.87 -1.80
CA ILE A 447 16.32 2.61 -1.05
C ILE A 447 15.03 2.53 -0.22
N GLU A 448 14.25 1.47 -0.45
CA GLU A 448 13.08 1.15 0.36
C GLU A 448 13.45 0.20 1.50
N ILE A 449 13.16 0.57 2.74
CA ILE A 449 13.22 -0.33 3.91
C ILE A 449 11.80 -0.75 4.25
N GLN A 450 11.48 -2.03 4.02
CA GLN A 450 10.14 -2.57 4.23
C GLN A 450 10.03 -3.23 5.60
N GLU A 451 8.97 -2.89 6.32
CA GLU A 451 8.58 -3.48 7.60
C GLU A 451 9.67 -3.46 8.70
N PRO A 452 10.43 -2.37 8.92
CA PRO A 452 11.46 -2.36 9.97
C PRO A 452 10.90 -2.56 11.39
N THR A 453 9.59 -2.43 11.58
CA THR A 453 8.90 -2.72 12.84
C THR A 453 8.88 -4.20 13.22
N THR A 454 9.19 -5.12 12.31
CA THR A 454 9.26 -6.56 12.60
C THR A 454 10.57 -6.97 13.28
N ILE A 455 11.59 -6.10 13.28
CA ILE A 455 12.92 -6.43 13.80
C ILE A 455 12.85 -6.64 15.31
N VAL A 456 13.32 -7.82 15.75
CA VAL A 456 13.29 -8.20 17.17
C VAL A 456 14.53 -7.70 17.91
N GLN A 457 15.67 -7.59 17.22
CA GLN A 457 16.95 -7.22 17.82
C GLN A 457 16.98 -5.73 18.23
N PRO A 458 17.09 -5.43 19.54
CA PRO A 458 16.91 -4.06 20.07
C PRO A 458 17.99 -3.04 19.64
N GLY A 459 19.10 -3.48 19.04
CA GLY A 459 20.20 -2.63 18.58
C GLY A 459 20.11 -2.13 17.13
N VAL A 460 19.26 -2.74 16.30
CA VAL A 460 19.27 -2.48 14.84
C VAL A 460 18.58 -1.16 14.50
N LEU A 461 17.41 -0.87 15.08
CA LEU A 461 16.67 0.38 14.83
C LEU A 461 17.42 1.64 15.29
N PRO A 462 18.11 1.65 16.46
CA PRO A 462 19.02 2.73 16.81
C PRO A 462 20.20 2.86 15.84
N GLY A 463 20.81 1.73 15.40
CA GLY A 463 21.90 1.74 14.43
C GLY A 463 21.48 2.33 13.08
N LEU A 464 20.29 1.96 12.61
CA LEU A 464 19.66 2.55 11.42
C LEU A 464 19.51 4.06 11.53
N ASN A 465 19.27 4.62 12.71
CA ASN A 465 19.13 6.06 12.88
C ASN A 465 20.40 6.81 12.51
N SER A 466 21.57 6.27 12.86
CA SER A 466 22.87 6.82 12.46
C SER A 466 23.07 6.75 10.94
N LEU A 467 22.57 5.68 10.29
CA LEU A 467 22.64 5.51 8.84
C LEU A 467 21.67 6.43 8.08
N LEU A 468 20.57 6.84 8.73
CA LEU A 468 19.56 7.74 8.18
C LEU A 468 19.90 9.22 8.34
N GLU A 469 20.93 9.57 9.10
CA GLU A 469 21.35 10.95 9.28
C GLU A 469 21.83 11.55 7.95
N GLN A 470 21.38 12.76 7.61
CA GLN A 470 21.63 13.35 6.28
C GLN A 470 23.06 13.82 6.08
N THR A 471 23.74 14.20 7.16
CA THR A 471 25.15 14.60 7.20
C THR A 471 25.99 13.54 7.93
N GLY A 472 25.50 12.31 8.01
CA GLY A 472 26.15 11.22 8.70
C GLY A 472 27.25 10.59 7.84
N THR A 473 28.39 10.31 8.46
CA THR A 473 29.40 9.40 7.90
C THR A 473 29.15 7.99 8.40
N ILE A 474 29.20 7.02 7.51
CA ILE A 474 28.99 5.61 7.83
C ILE A 474 30.34 4.92 7.87
N THR A 475 30.78 4.50 9.06
CA THR A 475 31.99 3.68 9.19
C THR A 475 31.63 2.22 8.96
N LEU A 476 32.14 1.65 7.88
CA LEU A 476 32.00 0.23 7.57
C LEU A 476 32.84 -0.63 8.52
N PRO A 477 32.51 -1.93 8.68
CA PRO A 477 33.35 -2.88 9.42
C PRO A 477 34.79 -2.98 8.91
N THR A 478 35.04 -2.61 7.65
CA THR A 478 36.37 -2.52 7.02
C THR A 478 37.20 -1.34 7.51
N GLY A 479 36.59 -0.37 8.20
CA GLY A 479 37.20 0.92 8.54
C GLY A 479 37.05 1.99 7.46
N GLU A 480 36.47 1.66 6.29
CA GLU A 480 36.10 2.65 5.28
C GLU A 480 35.00 3.57 5.81
N VAL A 481 35.19 4.88 5.64
CA VAL A 481 34.19 5.88 6.00
C VAL A 481 33.49 6.34 4.73
N ILE A 482 32.21 6.03 4.64
CA ILE A 482 31.36 6.42 3.51
C ILE A 482 30.62 7.70 3.86
N GLU A 483 30.67 8.67 2.95
CA GLU A 483 29.82 9.85 2.99
C GLU A 483 28.53 9.59 2.21
N ARG A 484 27.39 9.89 2.82
CA ARG A 484 26.09 9.72 2.17
C ARG A 484 25.96 10.66 0.98
N HIS A 485 25.59 10.11 -0.17
CA HIS A 485 25.34 10.89 -1.37
C HIS A 485 24.14 11.85 -1.17
N PRO A 486 24.22 13.12 -1.61
CA PRO A 486 23.16 14.11 -1.40
C PRO A 486 21.82 13.74 -2.07
N ASP A 487 21.86 12.96 -3.13
CA ASP A 487 20.67 12.43 -3.82
C ASP A 487 20.11 11.12 -3.24
N ALA A 488 20.78 10.52 -2.25
CA ALA A 488 20.30 9.27 -1.67
C ALA A 488 18.99 9.49 -0.91
N VAL A 489 17.92 8.85 -1.37
CA VAL A 489 16.58 8.96 -0.77
C VAL A 489 16.23 7.63 -0.11
N VAL A 490 15.81 7.69 1.16
CA VAL A 490 15.36 6.53 1.93
C VAL A 490 13.86 6.60 2.12
N VAL A 491 13.16 5.54 1.70
CA VAL A 491 11.71 5.39 1.91
C VAL A 491 11.50 4.23 2.87
N VAL A 492 10.86 4.48 4.00
CA VAL A 492 10.50 3.44 4.96
C VAL A 492 9.02 3.11 4.78
N THR A 493 8.69 1.84 4.56
CA THR A 493 7.31 1.37 4.45
C THR A 493 6.97 0.46 5.63
N THR A 494 5.84 0.69 6.29
CA THR A 494 5.43 -0.12 7.45
C THR A 494 3.91 -0.26 7.53
N ASN A 495 3.46 -1.46 7.91
CA ASN A 495 2.05 -1.73 8.15
C ASN A 495 1.59 -1.21 9.52
N ILE A 496 0.30 -0.86 9.62
CA ILE A 496 -0.36 -0.52 10.89
C ILE A 496 -1.16 -1.75 11.35
N GLY A 497 -1.03 -2.16 12.63
CA GLY A 497 -1.97 -3.08 13.26
C GLY A 497 -1.68 -4.58 13.14
N TYR A 498 -0.49 -5.00 12.73
CA TYR A 498 -0.12 -6.43 12.63
C TYR A 498 0.43 -7.00 13.96
N GLU A 499 0.02 -8.21 14.35
CA GLU A 499 0.60 -8.93 15.49
C GLU A 499 2.09 -9.24 15.23
N GLY A 500 2.98 -8.72 16.09
CA GLY A 500 4.44 -8.83 15.96
C GLY A 500 5.15 -7.53 15.57
N CYS A 501 4.43 -6.48 15.18
CA CYS A 501 5.02 -5.16 14.93
C CYS A 501 5.29 -4.41 16.24
N ARG A 502 6.55 -4.07 16.49
CA ARG A 502 6.94 -3.22 17.64
C ARG A 502 6.77 -1.74 17.30
N SER A 503 6.48 -0.95 18.33
CA SER A 503 6.46 0.51 18.19
C SER A 503 7.85 1.03 17.83
N MET A 504 7.99 1.60 16.62
CA MET A 504 9.24 2.25 16.19
C MET A 504 9.66 3.32 17.20
N ASN A 505 10.94 3.32 17.59
CA ASN A 505 11.48 4.20 18.63
C ASN A 505 11.32 5.69 18.25
N ARG A 506 11.16 6.57 19.25
CA ARG A 506 10.92 8.02 19.09
C ARG A 506 12.04 8.71 18.31
N ALA A 507 13.29 8.24 18.45
CA ALA A 507 14.46 8.74 17.72
C ALA A 507 14.43 8.42 16.22
N THR A 508 14.16 7.16 15.85
CA THR A 508 14.00 6.76 14.44
C THR A 508 12.80 7.47 13.80
N ARG A 509 11.72 7.70 14.57
CA ARG A 509 10.56 8.49 14.13
C ARG A 509 10.86 9.97 13.92
N SER A 510 11.85 10.57 14.59
CA SER A 510 12.15 12.00 14.45
C SER A 510 13.00 12.33 13.23
N VAL A 511 13.77 11.36 12.71
CA VAL A 511 14.61 11.53 11.50
C VAL A 511 13.84 11.22 10.20
N LEU A 512 12.68 10.56 10.33
CA LEU A 512 11.78 10.24 9.23
C LEU A 512 10.64 11.26 9.13
N LYS A 513 10.46 11.89 7.97
CA LYS A 513 9.29 12.73 7.73
C LYS A 513 8.08 11.83 7.51
N ARG A 514 7.04 11.98 8.34
CA ARG A 514 5.78 11.24 8.16
C ARG A 514 5.06 11.74 6.92
N CYS A 515 4.93 10.86 5.94
CA CYS A 515 4.03 11.01 4.82
C CYS A 515 3.02 9.88 4.93
N GLY A 516 1.98 10.09 5.73
CA GLY A 516 0.89 9.13 5.83
C GLY A 516 0.02 9.23 4.60
N THR A 517 -0.27 8.09 3.98
CA THR A 517 -1.61 7.88 3.39
C THR A 517 -2.54 7.81 4.60
N ASN A 518 -3.19 8.93 4.90
CA ASN A 518 -4.14 9.00 6.02
C ASN A 518 -5.38 8.16 5.76
#